data_AF-A0A656IBS4-F1
#
_entry.id   AF-A0A656IBS4-F1
#
_cell.length_a   1.000
_cell.length_b   1.000
_cell.length_c   1.000
_cell.angle_alpha   90.00
_cell.angle_beta   90.00
_cell.angle_gamma   90.00
#
_symmetry.space_group_name_H-M   'P 1'
#
loop_
_entity.id
_entity.type
_entity.pdbx_description
1 polymer ?
#
loop_
_entity_poly.entity_id
_entity_poly.type
_entity_poly.pdbx_seq_one_letter_code
_entity_poly.pdbx_strand_id
1 'polypeptide(L)'
;MKIIALVNAHLCLYLQKVTDLLAGIVLTNANKINAVDVFTTGISMVNDKDTAILISDLMLRFGKELDESVAVVQSRCDEDEFKVYREAVGLIMGEMLIKIMNPLYEKHPEIKPKGLK
;
A
#
# COMPACT_ATOMS: atom_id res chain seq x y z
N MET A 1 20.98 25.55 41.59
CA MET A 1 19.70 25.84 40.90
C MET A 1 19.86 26.41 39.49
N LYS A 2 20.82 27.33 39.21
CA LYS A 2 21.00 27.93 37.86
C LYS A 2 21.53 26.99 36.76
N ILE A 3 22.38 26.01 37.10
CA ILE A 3 22.98 25.08 36.12
C ILE A 3 21.93 24.15 35.48
N ILE A 4 20.98 23.65 36.27
CA ILE A 4 19.89 22.77 35.78
C ILE A 4 18.99 23.53 34.79
N ALA A 5 18.70 24.80 35.07
CA ALA A 5 17.92 25.64 34.16
C ALA A 5 18.65 25.89 32.82
N LEU A 6 19.98 26.06 32.85
CA LEU A 6 20.78 26.25 31.64
C LEU A 6 20.86 24.97 30.79
N VAL A 7 21.02 23.81 31.43
CA VAL A 7 21.04 22.51 30.73
C VAL A 7 19.68 22.21 30.10
N ASN A 8 18.59 22.48 30.81
CA ASN A 8 17.23 22.30 30.27
C ASN A 8 16.95 23.24 29.10
N ALA A 9 17.40 24.50 29.17
CA ALA A 9 17.26 25.45 28.06
C ALA A 9 18.04 24.99 26.82
N HIS A 10 19.25 24.48 27.00
CA HIS A 10 20.08 23.99 25.90
C HIS A 10 19.50 22.71 25.27
N LEU A 11 18.96 21.81 26.10
CA LEU A 11 18.26 20.61 25.62
C LEU A 11 16.99 20.98 24.84
N CYS A 12 16.23 21.97 25.31
CA CYS A 12 15.03 22.46 24.63
C CYS A 12 15.37 23.07 23.26
N LEU A 13 16.43 23.89 23.17
CA LEU A 13 16.91 24.45 21.91
C LEU A 13 17.42 23.37 20.94
N TYR A 14 18.04 22.31 21.46
CA TYR A 14 18.48 21.19 20.63
C TYR A 14 17.27 20.42 20.06
N LEU A 15 16.28 20.11 20.90
CA LEU A 15 15.04 19.44 20.46
C LEU A 15 14.28 20.29 19.44
N GLN A 16 14.19 21.61 19.64
CA GLN A 16 13.54 22.50 18.68
C GLN A 16 14.23 22.50 17.31
N LYS A 17 15.56 22.51 17.28
CA LYS A 17 16.32 22.42 16.02
C LYS A 17 16.10 21.10 15.28
N VAL A 18 15.97 20.00 16.03
CA VAL A 18 15.67 18.69 15.44
C VAL A 18 14.25 18.68 14.87
N THR A 19 13.27 19.22 15.58
CA THR A 19 11.89 19.30 15.07
C THR A 19 11.79 20.19 13.83
N ASP A 20 12.50 21.32 13.80
CA ASP A 20 12.48 22.24 12.66
C ASP A 20 13.17 21.62 11.43
N LEU A 21 14.26 20.86 11.62
CA LEU A 21 14.93 20.11 10.55
C LEU A 21 14.01 19.04 9.96
N LEU A 22 13.32 18.28 10.82
CA LEU A 22 12.36 17.27 10.39
C LEU A 22 11.17 17.90 9.64
N ALA A 23 10.65 19.03 10.13
CA ALA A 23 9.60 19.78 9.43
C ALA A 23 10.07 20.30 8.06
N GLY A 24 11.32 20.78 7.94
CA GLY A 24 11.89 21.20 6.67
C GLY A 24 12.04 20.06 5.65
N ILE A 25 12.47 18.87 6.09
CA ILE A 25 12.55 17.66 5.25
C ILE A 25 11.15 17.23 4.77
N VAL A 26 10.14 17.33 5.64
CA VAL A 26 8.74 17.04 5.29
C VAL A 26 8.19 18.05 4.28
N LEU A 27 8.44 19.35 4.48
CA LEU A 27 7.92 20.43 3.62
C LEU A 27 8.57 20.47 2.23
N THR A 28 9.86 20.12 2.12
CA THR A 28 10.57 20.08 0.82
C THR A 28 10.13 18.92 -0.07
N ASN A 29 9.49 17.90 0.49
CA ASN A 29 9.04 16.71 -0.24
C ASN A 29 7.50 16.57 -0.31
N ALA A 30 6.75 17.54 0.20
CA ALA A 30 5.28 17.50 0.28
C ALA A 30 4.56 17.40 -1.08
N ASN A 31 5.23 17.73 -2.19
CA ASN A 31 4.66 17.54 -3.54
C ASN A 31 4.93 16.13 -4.12
N LYS A 32 5.57 15.22 -3.38
CA LYS A 32 5.89 13.86 -3.83
C LYS A 32 5.55 12.74 -2.85
N ILE A 33 5.07 13.04 -1.64
CA ILE A 33 4.89 12.03 -0.60
C ILE A 33 3.47 12.15 -0.05
N ASN A 34 2.63 11.15 -0.31
CA ASN A 34 1.34 11.04 0.35
C ASN A 34 1.61 10.63 1.80
N ALA A 35 0.88 11.16 2.78
CA ALA A 35 1.11 10.90 4.21
C ALA A 35 1.07 9.39 4.60
N VAL A 36 0.54 8.52 3.72
CA VAL A 36 0.56 7.05 3.85
C VAL A 36 1.95 6.45 3.60
N ASP A 37 2.81 7.13 2.83
CA ASP A 37 4.13 6.64 2.42
C ASP A 37 5.19 6.80 3.53
N VAL A 38 5.03 7.77 4.43
CA VAL A 38 5.99 8.03 5.53
C VAL A 38 6.12 6.84 6.49
N PHE A 39 5.08 6.03 6.64
CA PHE A 39 5.10 4.82 7.48
C PHE A 39 5.48 3.53 6.74
N THR A 40 5.48 3.52 5.40
CA THR A 40 5.74 2.33 4.57
C THR A 40 7.07 2.36 3.82
N THR A 41 7.76 3.51 3.80
CA THR A 41 9.08 3.72 3.13
C THR A 41 10.23 2.81 3.59
N GLY A 42 10.03 1.97 4.61
CA GLY A 42 10.99 0.94 5.04
C GLY A 42 10.72 -0.49 4.55
N ILE A 43 9.56 -0.77 3.93
CA ILE A 43 9.21 -2.11 3.44
C ILE A 43 9.02 -2.03 1.92
N SER A 44 10.11 -2.23 1.18
CA SER A 44 10.01 -2.40 -0.27
C SER A 44 9.17 -3.63 -0.59
N MET A 45 8.35 -3.56 -1.64
CA MET A 45 7.66 -4.71 -2.22
C MET A 45 8.61 -5.91 -2.42
N VAL A 46 8.06 -7.14 -2.38
CA VAL A 46 8.79 -8.43 -2.41
C VAL A 46 10.00 -8.37 -3.36
N ASN A 47 11.22 -8.50 -2.81
CA ASN A 47 12.45 -8.39 -3.62
C ASN A 47 12.87 -9.70 -4.29
N ASP A 48 12.55 -10.84 -3.67
CA ASP A 48 12.90 -12.14 -4.21
C ASP A 48 12.02 -12.47 -5.42
N LYS A 49 12.64 -12.79 -6.56
CA LYS A 49 11.94 -12.97 -7.83
C LYS A 49 11.05 -14.21 -7.84
N ASP A 50 11.53 -15.32 -7.31
CA ASP A 50 10.76 -16.58 -7.30
C ASP A 50 9.55 -16.44 -6.38
N THR A 51 9.72 -15.77 -5.24
CA THR A 51 8.61 -15.38 -4.36
C THR A 51 7.64 -14.44 -5.07
N ALA A 52 8.13 -13.44 -5.84
CA ALA A 52 7.27 -12.54 -6.59
C ALA A 52 6.42 -13.26 -7.65
N ILE A 53 7.00 -14.23 -8.37
CA ILE A 53 6.27 -15.09 -9.31
C ILE A 53 5.17 -15.86 -8.58
N LEU A 54 5.51 -16.51 -7.46
CA LEU A 54 4.54 -17.26 -6.66
C LEU A 54 3.38 -16.38 -6.17
N ILE A 55 3.66 -15.17 -5.69
CA ILE A 55 2.63 -14.23 -5.24
C ILE A 55 1.77 -13.77 -6.41
N SER A 56 2.36 -13.44 -7.57
CA SER A 56 1.61 -13.09 -8.78
C SER A 56 0.63 -14.20 -9.16
N ASP A 57 1.09 -15.45 -9.19
CA ASP A 57 0.25 -16.61 -9.55
C ASP A 57 -0.87 -16.86 -8.52
N LEU A 58 -0.58 -16.66 -7.23
CA LEU A 58 -1.58 -16.74 -6.17
C LEU A 58 -2.67 -15.67 -6.33
N MET A 59 -2.28 -14.42 -6.55
CA MET A 59 -3.23 -13.32 -6.72
C MET A 59 -4.10 -13.49 -7.96
N LEU A 60 -3.54 -13.99 -9.07
CA LEU A 60 -4.31 -14.32 -10.27
C LEU A 60 -5.33 -15.43 -10.02
N ARG A 61 -4.94 -16.48 -9.27
CA ARG A 61 -5.87 -17.55 -8.88
C ARG A 61 -6.99 -17.04 -7.99
N PHE A 62 -6.68 -16.21 -6.98
CA PHE A 62 -7.70 -15.59 -6.15
C PHE A 62 -8.64 -14.69 -6.96
N GLY A 63 -8.12 -13.91 -7.90
CA GLY A 63 -8.95 -13.12 -8.81
C GLY A 63 -9.92 -13.97 -9.62
N LYS A 64 -9.48 -15.14 -10.08
CA LYS A 64 -10.34 -16.11 -10.77
C LYS A 64 -11.40 -16.71 -9.84
N GLU A 65 -11.02 -17.14 -8.64
CA GLU A 65 -11.97 -17.72 -7.67
C GLU A 65 -13.04 -16.70 -7.23
N LEU A 66 -12.66 -15.43 -7.09
CA LEU A 66 -13.59 -14.33 -6.82
C LEU A 66 -14.55 -14.05 -7.99
N ASP A 67 -14.06 -14.11 -9.23
CA ASP A 67 -14.91 -13.97 -10.41
C ASP A 67 -15.93 -15.13 -10.52
N GLU A 68 -15.47 -16.36 -10.25
CA GLU A 68 -16.34 -17.54 -10.16
C GLU A 68 -17.39 -17.40 -9.04
N SER A 69 -17.02 -16.83 -7.89
CA SER A 69 -17.96 -16.62 -6.79
C SER A 69 -19.06 -15.60 -7.15
N VAL A 70 -18.72 -14.55 -7.91
CA VAL A 70 -19.67 -13.58 -8.45
C VAL A 70 -20.64 -14.26 -9.41
N ALA A 71 -20.15 -15.13 -10.30
CA ALA A 71 -21.00 -15.88 -11.22
C ALA A 71 -21.98 -16.83 -10.49
N VAL A 72 -21.56 -17.43 -9.38
CA VAL A 72 -22.44 -18.28 -8.55
C VAL A 72 -23.60 -17.45 -7.99
N VAL A 73 -23.33 -16.29 -7.40
CA VAL A 73 -24.38 -15.40 -6.86
C VAL A 73 -25.31 -14.92 -7.97
N GLN A 74 -24.75 -14.49 -9.11
CA GLN A 74 -25.54 -14.08 -10.27
C GLN A 74 -26.54 -15.14 -10.74
N SER A 75 -26.14 -16.43 -10.67
CA SER A 75 -26.98 -17.53 -11.15
C SER A 75 -28.05 -18.00 -10.17
N ARG A 76 -27.99 -17.59 -8.90
CA ARG A 76 -28.81 -18.17 -7.80
C ARG A 76 -29.61 -17.16 -7.01
N CYS A 77 -29.17 -15.91 -6.98
CA CYS A 77 -29.73 -14.84 -6.17
C CYS A 77 -30.48 -13.84 -7.04
N ASP A 78 -31.25 -12.96 -6.40
CA ASP A 78 -31.88 -11.86 -7.12
C ASP A 78 -30.88 -10.75 -7.50
N GLU A 79 -31.35 -9.80 -8.31
CA GLU A 79 -30.50 -8.72 -8.84
C GLU A 79 -29.96 -7.78 -7.73
N ASP A 80 -30.74 -7.56 -6.66
CA ASP A 80 -30.32 -6.67 -5.57
C ASP A 80 -29.21 -7.32 -4.74
N GLU A 81 -29.36 -8.61 -4.41
CA GLU A 81 -28.32 -9.43 -3.78
C GLU A 81 -27.05 -9.51 -4.64
N PHE A 82 -27.21 -9.79 -5.94
CA PHE A 82 -26.11 -9.88 -6.88
C PHE A 82 -25.32 -8.57 -6.97
N LYS A 83 -26.03 -7.44 -7.06
CA LYS A 83 -25.39 -6.12 -7.17
C LYS A 83 -24.53 -5.81 -5.95
N VAL A 84 -25.04 -6.05 -4.75
CA VAL A 84 -24.31 -5.81 -3.49
C VAL A 84 -23.08 -6.72 -3.40
N TYR A 85 -23.24 -8.01 -3.71
CA TYR A 85 -22.13 -8.96 -3.66
C TYR A 85 -21.02 -8.64 -4.68
N ARG A 86 -21.41 -8.34 -5.93
CA ARG A 86 -20.48 -7.98 -7.00
C ARG A 86 -19.69 -6.72 -6.66
N GLU A 87 -20.32 -5.72 -6.04
CA GLU A 87 -19.64 -4.50 -5.60
C GLU A 87 -18.58 -4.81 -4.54
N ALA A 88 -18.93 -5.62 -3.53
CA ALA A 88 -17.99 -6.03 -2.48
C ALA A 88 -16.79 -6.81 -3.04
N VAL A 89 -17.02 -7.77 -3.93
CA VAL A 89 -15.94 -8.51 -4.59
C VAL A 89 -15.08 -7.60 -5.48
N GLY A 90 -15.70 -6.68 -6.20
CA GLY A 90 -15.00 -5.68 -7.01
C GLY A 90 -14.02 -4.82 -6.19
N LEU A 91 -14.41 -4.43 -4.97
CA LEU A 91 -13.52 -3.72 -4.05
C LEU A 91 -12.32 -4.57 -3.63
N ILE A 92 -12.53 -5.84 -3.31
CA ILE A 92 -11.45 -6.77 -2.95
C ILE A 92 -10.46 -6.92 -4.10
N MET A 93 -10.96 -7.17 -5.32
CA MET A 93 -10.13 -7.31 -6.51
C MET A 93 -9.36 -6.01 -6.84
N GLY A 94 -10.00 -4.85 -6.63
CA GLY A 94 -9.36 -3.55 -6.77
C GLY A 94 -8.20 -3.34 -5.79
N GLU A 95 -8.38 -3.68 -4.52
CA GLU A 95 -7.32 -3.59 -3.51
C GLU A 95 -6.17 -4.56 -3.80
N MET A 96 -6.45 -5.80 -4.21
CA MET A 96 -5.41 -6.74 -4.65
C MET A 96 -4.57 -6.17 -5.80
N LEU A 97 -5.24 -5.55 -6.79
CA LEU A 97 -4.56 -4.96 -7.92
C LEU A 97 -3.66 -3.79 -7.50
N ILE A 98 -4.20 -2.83 -6.75
CA ILE A 98 -3.52 -1.57 -6.41
C ILE A 98 -2.43 -1.79 -5.36
N LYS A 99 -2.68 -2.62 -4.34
CA LYS A 99 -1.78 -2.76 -3.18
C LYS A 99 -0.74 -3.86 -3.35
N ILE A 100 -1.01 -4.87 -4.16
CA ILE A 100 -0.14 -6.04 -4.31
C ILE A 100 0.39 -6.11 -5.73
N MET A 101 -0.48 -6.30 -6.71
CA MET A 101 -0.08 -6.64 -8.08
C MET A 101 0.70 -5.51 -8.76
N ASN A 102 0.20 -4.27 -8.69
CA ASN A 102 0.85 -3.12 -9.32
C ASN A 102 2.26 -2.88 -8.75
N PRO A 103 2.45 -2.75 -7.42
CA PRO A 103 3.81 -2.62 -6.86
C PRO A 103 4.70 -3.83 -7.17
N LEU A 104 4.14 -5.04 -7.21
CA LEU A 104 4.89 -6.27 -7.51
C LEU A 104 5.42 -6.25 -8.95
N TYR A 105 4.60 -5.80 -9.91
CA TYR A 105 5.00 -5.65 -11.31
C TYR A 105 5.86 -4.42 -11.57
N GLU A 106 5.72 -3.34 -10.81
CA GLU A 106 6.68 -2.23 -10.84
C GLU A 106 8.06 -2.68 -10.38
N LYS A 107 8.11 -3.56 -9.37
CA LYS A 107 9.35 -4.12 -8.85
C LYS A 107 9.97 -5.18 -9.76
N HIS A 108 9.15 -6.02 -10.38
CA HIS A 108 9.52 -7.13 -11.27
C HIS A 108 8.77 -7.01 -12.60
N PRO A 109 9.13 -6.07 -13.49
CA PRO A 109 8.38 -5.81 -14.72
C PRO A 109 8.34 -7.01 -15.68
N GLU A 110 9.31 -7.92 -15.60
CA GLU A 110 9.38 -9.11 -16.45
C GLU A 110 8.33 -10.17 -16.13
N ILE A 111 7.72 -10.14 -14.94
CA ILE A 111 6.70 -11.13 -14.56
C ILE A 111 5.28 -10.66 -14.89
N LYS A 112 5.09 -9.42 -15.35
CA LYS A 112 3.78 -8.89 -15.72
C LYS A 112 3.18 -9.69 -16.89
N PRO A 113 1.98 -10.29 -16.74
CA PRO A 113 1.30 -10.99 -17.82
C PRO A 113 1.07 -10.11 -19.07
N LYS A 114 1.35 -10.65 -20.25
CA LYS A 114 1.25 -9.93 -21.54
C LYS A 114 -0.17 -9.50 -21.95
N GLY A 115 -1.19 -9.88 -21.18
CA GLY A 115 -2.60 -9.54 -21.41
C GLY A 115 -3.20 -8.51 -20.44
N LEU A 116 -2.49 -8.14 -19.37
CA LEU A 116 -2.95 -7.12 -18.43
C LEU A 116 -2.60 -5.73 -18.98
N LYS A 117 -3.61 -5.05 -19.57
CA LYS A 117 -3.50 -3.67 -20.01
C LYS A 117 -3.58 -2.72 -18.83
#